data_AF-A0A0P7C6J1-F1
#
_entry.id   AF-A0A0P7C6J1-F1
#
_cell.length_a   1.000
_cell.length_b   1.000
_cell.length_c   1.000
_cell.angle_alpha   90.00
_cell.angle_beta   90.00
_cell.angle_gamma   90.00
#
_symmetry.space_group_name_H-M   'P 1'
#
loop_
_entity.id
_entity.type
_entity.pdbx_description
1 polymer ?
#
loop_
_entity_poly.entity_id
_entity_poly.type
_entity_poly.pdbx_seq_one_letter_code
_entity_poly.pdbx_strand_id
1 'polypeptide(L)'
;MRPDNTAPITAAARRRHDQARARATQALRELDRAGAPVTFGSAAAAAGVSRSWLYTQPDLRAEVERLRAATRQTPSPPVPTRQRASEAALLARLEAALQRNRELADDNQRLRRQLAHALGDQRKPPTGHADSRPRRNIPENSPTTIGPC
;
A
#
# COMPACT_ATOMS: atom_id res chain seq x y z
N MET A 1 34.56 10.93 -11.01
CA MET A 1 33.60 12.05 -10.86
C MET A 1 32.20 11.45 -10.74
N ARG A 2 31.48 11.67 -9.64
CA ARG A 2 30.14 11.08 -9.41
C ARG A 2 29.11 11.93 -10.19
N PRO A 3 28.24 11.35 -11.03
CA PRO A 3 27.24 12.14 -11.74
C PRO A 3 26.24 12.74 -10.74
N ASP A 4 25.90 14.01 -10.92
CA ASP A 4 24.95 14.73 -10.07
C ASP A 4 23.51 14.23 -10.34
N ASN A 5 23.11 13.21 -9.58
CA ASN A 5 21.82 12.53 -9.73
C ASN A 5 20.65 13.31 -9.11
N THR A 6 20.91 14.46 -8.49
CA THR A 6 19.91 15.26 -7.77
C THR A 6 18.83 15.82 -8.71
N ALA A 7 19.23 16.32 -9.87
CA ALA A 7 18.32 16.88 -10.87
C ALA A 7 17.32 15.83 -11.44
N PRO A 8 17.75 14.66 -11.93
CA PRO A 8 16.82 13.65 -12.45
C PRO A 8 15.89 13.08 -11.37
N ILE A 9 16.37 12.92 -10.12
CA ILE A 9 15.54 12.48 -9.00
C ILE A 9 14.45 13.51 -8.68
N THR A 10 14.80 14.79 -8.63
CA THR A 10 13.86 15.88 -8.36
C THR A 10 12.81 15.98 -9.47
N ALA A 11 13.24 15.86 -10.73
CA ALA A 11 12.33 15.85 -11.89
C ALA A 11 11.38 14.64 -11.86
N ALA A 12 11.87 13.46 -11.50
CA ALA A 12 11.03 12.27 -11.37
C ALA A 12 10.00 12.41 -10.23
N ALA A 13 10.38 13.00 -9.10
CA ALA A 13 9.47 13.26 -7.99
C ALA A 13 8.35 14.24 -8.39
N ARG A 14 8.68 15.33 -9.09
CA ARG A 14 7.69 16.28 -9.63
C ARG A 14 6.69 15.61 -10.57
N ARG A 15 7.19 14.83 -11.54
CA ARG A 15 6.30 14.08 -12.47
C ARG A 15 5.34 13.14 -11.75
N ARG A 16 5.81 12.42 -10.72
CA ARG A 16 4.96 11.53 -9.91
C ARG A 16 3.89 12.31 -9.15
N HIS A 17 4.24 13.46 -8.61
CA HIS A 17 3.29 14.36 -7.94
C HIS A 17 2.20 14.83 -8.90
N ASP A 18 2.60 15.35 -10.07
CA ASP A 18 1.67 15.90 -11.07
C ASP A 18 0.73 14.82 -11.60
N GLN A 19 1.24 13.60 -11.85
CA GLN A 19 0.42 12.45 -12.26
C GLN A 19 -0.57 12.02 -11.17
N ALA A 20 -0.16 12.02 -9.90
CA ALA A 20 -1.07 11.71 -8.79
C ALA A 20 -2.19 12.76 -8.67
N ARG A 21 -1.85 14.04 -8.88
CA ARG A 21 -2.80 15.15 -8.88
C ARG A 21 -3.80 15.05 -10.02
N ALA A 22 -3.34 14.82 -11.26
CA ALA A 22 -4.21 14.64 -12.41
C ALA A 22 -5.20 13.48 -12.21
N ARG A 23 -4.73 12.33 -11.70
CA ARG A 23 -5.59 11.18 -11.40
C ARG A 23 -6.62 11.48 -10.31
N ALA A 24 -6.22 12.19 -9.25
CA ALA A 24 -7.14 12.58 -8.19
C ALA A 24 -8.25 13.52 -8.68
N THR A 25 -7.91 14.54 -9.48
CA THR A 25 -8.90 15.43 -10.08
C THR A 25 -9.85 14.68 -11.02
N GLN A 26 -9.33 13.77 -11.84
CA GLN A 26 -10.16 12.97 -12.74
C GLN A 26 -11.13 12.06 -11.97
N ALA A 27 -10.64 11.38 -10.93
CA ALA A 27 -11.45 10.52 -10.09
C ALA A 27 -12.60 11.28 -9.41
N LEU A 28 -12.37 12.51 -8.93
CA LEU A 28 -13.42 13.34 -8.35
C LEU A 28 -14.51 13.67 -9.36
N ARG A 29 -14.13 14.04 -10.60
CA ARG A 29 -15.07 14.33 -11.69
C ARG A 29 -15.88 13.10 -12.11
N GLU A 30 -15.26 11.93 -12.12
CA GLU A 30 -15.95 10.67 -12.46
C GLU A 30 -16.94 10.26 -11.38
N LEU A 31 -16.57 10.39 -10.10
CA LEU A 31 -17.48 10.12 -8.98
C LEU A 31 -18.67 11.07 -9.00
N ASP A 32 -18.43 12.37 -9.22
CA ASP A 32 -19.49 13.39 -9.32
C ASP A 32 -20.44 13.09 -10.50
N ARG A 33 -19.90 12.82 -11.69
CA ARG A 33 -20.71 12.47 -12.88
C ARG A 33 -21.52 11.19 -12.68
N ALA A 34 -20.98 10.22 -11.95
CA ALA A 34 -21.68 8.99 -11.62
C ALA A 34 -22.76 9.17 -10.53
N GLY A 35 -22.88 10.36 -9.93
CA GLY A 35 -23.74 10.60 -8.78
C GLY A 35 -23.31 9.80 -7.54
N ALA A 36 -22.07 9.30 -7.52
CA ALA A 36 -21.55 8.51 -6.43
C ALA A 36 -21.13 9.42 -5.27
N PRO A 37 -21.29 8.99 -4.00
CA PRO A 37 -20.83 9.78 -2.86
C PRO A 37 -19.34 10.10 -2.95
N VAL A 38 -19.04 11.40 -3.10
CA VAL A 38 -17.66 11.89 -3.13
C VAL A 38 -17.13 11.95 -1.70
N THR A 39 -16.17 11.10 -1.36
CA THR A 39 -15.54 11.06 -0.04
C THR A 39 -14.04 10.95 -0.20
N PHE A 40 -13.27 11.33 0.82
CA PHE A 40 -11.82 11.09 0.81
C PHE A 40 -11.47 9.61 0.59
N GLY A 41 -12.32 8.69 1.06
CA GLY A 41 -12.16 7.26 0.83
C GLY A 41 -12.39 6.86 -0.62
N SER A 42 -13.54 7.24 -1.19
CA SER A 42 -13.87 6.91 -2.59
C SER A 42 -12.92 7.61 -3.57
N ALA A 43 -12.56 8.87 -3.32
CA ALA A 43 -11.59 9.61 -4.13
C ALA A 43 -10.19 8.98 -4.09
N ALA A 44 -9.69 8.60 -2.91
CA ALA A 44 -8.37 7.96 -2.77
C ALA A 44 -8.32 6.61 -3.51
N ALA A 45 -9.38 5.80 -3.35
CA ALA A 45 -9.50 4.51 -4.00
C ALA A 45 -9.55 4.65 -5.53
N ALA A 46 -10.39 5.54 -6.04
CA ALA A 46 -10.55 5.75 -7.48
C ALA A 46 -9.28 6.34 -8.14
N ALA A 47 -8.55 7.21 -7.44
CA ALA A 47 -7.33 7.83 -7.94
C ALA A 47 -6.05 6.99 -7.76
N GLY A 48 -6.11 5.91 -6.97
CA GLY A 48 -4.94 5.10 -6.63
C GLY A 48 -3.90 5.85 -5.78
N VAL A 49 -4.35 6.75 -4.90
CA VAL A 49 -3.50 7.54 -3.98
C VAL A 49 -3.88 7.27 -2.54
N SER A 50 -3.02 7.62 -1.58
CA SER A 50 -3.35 7.48 -0.16
C SER A 50 -4.25 8.63 0.32
N ARG A 51 -5.07 8.37 1.35
CA ARG A 51 -5.86 9.42 2.02
C ARG A 51 -4.99 10.52 2.61
N SER A 52 -3.86 10.14 3.22
CA SER A 52 -2.87 11.09 3.75
C SER A 52 -2.35 12.03 2.66
N TRP A 53 -2.06 11.50 1.47
CA TRP A 53 -1.63 12.33 0.34
C TRP A 53 -2.72 13.30 -0.12
N LEU A 54 -4.00 12.88 -0.15
CA LEU A 54 -5.10 13.81 -0.43
C LEU A 54 -5.20 14.94 0.60
N TYR A 55 -4.97 14.64 1.88
CA TYR A 55 -4.98 15.67 2.92
C TYR A 55 -3.85 16.68 2.78
N THR A 56 -2.71 16.30 2.19
CA THR A 56 -1.64 17.26 1.91
C THR A 56 -1.98 18.24 0.79
N GLN A 57 -3.02 17.97 -0.02
CA GLN A 57 -3.42 18.81 -1.15
C GLN A 57 -4.66 19.64 -0.78
N PRO A 58 -4.51 20.94 -0.45
CA PRO A 58 -5.60 21.76 0.09
C PRO A 58 -6.74 21.98 -0.93
N ASP A 59 -6.40 22.06 -2.21
CA ASP A 59 -7.36 22.25 -3.30
C ASP A 59 -8.24 21.01 -3.52
N LEU A 60 -7.65 19.81 -3.48
CA LEU A 60 -8.40 18.56 -3.57
C LEU A 60 -9.29 18.36 -2.34
N ARG A 61 -8.82 18.80 -1.16
CA ARG A 61 -9.63 18.80 0.07
C ARG A 61 -10.86 19.69 -0.07
N ALA A 62 -10.68 20.92 -0.56
CA ALA A 62 -11.78 21.86 -0.79
C ALA A 62 -12.80 21.30 -1.78
N GLU A 63 -12.33 20.66 -2.86
CA GLU A 63 -13.21 20.09 -3.87
C GLU A 63 -14.04 18.92 -3.36
N VAL A 64 -13.45 18.02 -2.56
CA VAL A 64 -14.19 16.93 -1.91
C VAL A 64 -15.29 17.47 -1.01
N GLU A 65 -15.02 18.51 -0.21
CA GLU A 65 -16.03 19.08 0.68
C GLU A 65 -17.12 19.84 -0.09
N ARG A 66 -16.75 20.56 -1.16
CA ARG A 66 -17.72 21.24 -2.05
C ARG A 66 -18.70 20.24 -2.66
N LEU A 67 -18.18 19.15 -3.23
CA LEU A 67 -18.99 18.11 -3.86
C LEU A 67 -19.91 17.42 -2.84
N ARG A 68 -19.40 17.14 -1.64
CA ARG A 68 -20.22 16.60 -0.54
C ARG A 68 -21.35 17.53 -0.12
N ALA A 69 -21.08 18.83 -0.01
CA ALA A 69 -22.10 19.82 0.34
C ALA A 69 -23.19 19.89 -0.73
N ALA A 70 -22.81 19.87 -2.01
CA ALA A 70 -23.74 19.86 -3.14
C ALA A 70 -24.67 18.62 -3.12
N THR A 71 -24.13 17.43 -2.86
CA THR A 71 -24.95 16.21 -2.73
C THR A 71 -25.91 16.28 -1.54
N ARG A 72 -25.52 16.92 -0.43
CA ARG A 72 -26.36 17.04 0.77
C ARG A 72 -27.49 18.07 0.64
N GLN A 73 -27.32 19.09 -0.19
CA GLN A 73 -28.29 20.19 -0.33
C GLN A 73 -29.40 19.93 -1.35
N THR A 74 -29.36 18.80 -2.07
CA THR A 74 -30.45 18.44 -2.99
C THR A 74 -31.62 17.83 -2.19
N PRO A 75 -32.79 18.49 -2.08
CA PRO A 75 -33.91 17.97 -1.31
C PRO A 75 -34.53 16.79 -2.05
N SER A 76 -34.57 15.61 -1.42
CA SER A 76 -35.35 14.48 -1.93
C SER A 76 -36.85 14.75 -1.70
N PRO A 77 -37.73 14.57 -2.72
CA PRO A 77 -39.18 14.75 -2.55
C PRO A 77 -39.78 13.73 -1.57
N PRO A 78 -40.95 14.03 -0.96
CA PRO A 78 -41.57 13.21 0.07
C PRO A 78 -41.95 11.83 -0.47
N VAL A 79 -41.77 10.86 0.40
CA VAL A 79 -41.55 9.46 0.05
C VAL A 79 -42.87 8.69 -0.03
N PRO A 80 -43.20 8.06 -1.17
CA PRO A 80 -44.24 7.05 -1.24
C PRO A 80 -43.68 5.63 -1.07
N THR A 81 -44.45 4.73 -0.44
CA THR A 81 -44.68 3.37 -0.96
C THR A 81 -43.47 2.45 -1.20
N ARG A 82 -42.86 2.72 -2.35
CA ARG A 82 -41.71 2.07 -2.98
C ARG A 82 -40.43 2.17 -2.15
N GLN A 83 -40.34 3.12 -1.23
CA GLN A 83 -39.11 3.36 -0.49
C GLN A 83 -38.86 2.36 0.65
N ARG A 84 -39.89 1.70 1.19
CA ARG A 84 -39.69 0.62 2.18
C ARG A 84 -39.02 -0.62 1.54
N ALA A 85 -39.35 -0.91 0.28
CA ALA A 85 -38.62 -1.89 -0.52
C ALA A 85 -37.18 -1.43 -0.84
N SER A 86 -36.97 -0.12 -0.99
CA SER A 86 -35.62 0.43 -1.19
C SER A 86 -34.78 0.44 0.08
N GLU A 87 -35.37 0.66 1.26
CA GLU A 87 -34.67 0.62 2.54
C GLU A 87 -34.21 -0.80 2.88
N ALA A 88 -35.09 -1.80 2.69
CA ALA A 88 -34.72 -3.20 2.80
C ALA A 88 -33.62 -3.58 1.79
N ALA A 89 -33.70 -3.10 0.55
CA ALA A 89 -32.65 -3.33 -0.46
C ALA A 89 -31.33 -2.61 -0.12
N LEU A 90 -31.39 -1.42 0.50
CA LEU A 90 -30.24 -0.67 0.96
C LEU A 90 -29.56 -1.36 2.15
N LEU A 91 -30.34 -1.87 3.10
CA LEU A 91 -29.84 -2.68 4.22
C LEU A 91 -29.18 -3.96 3.71
N ALA A 92 -29.82 -4.69 2.78
CA ALA A 92 -29.23 -5.87 2.17
C ALA A 92 -27.91 -5.57 1.42
N ARG A 93 -27.84 -4.43 0.71
CA ARG A 93 -26.60 -3.97 0.07
C ARG A 93 -25.53 -3.57 1.09
N LEU A 94 -25.91 -2.95 2.20
CA LEU A 94 -25.00 -2.60 3.28
C LEU A 94 -24.42 -3.86 3.94
N GLU A 95 -25.27 -4.84 4.25
CA GLU A 95 -24.85 -6.13 4.79
C GLU A 95 -23.90 -6.86 3.85
N ALA A 96 -24.24 -6.94 2.57
CA ALA A 96 -23.37 -7.54 1.55
C ALA A 96 -22.02 -6.81 1.43
N ALA A 97 -22.03 -5.47 1.51
CA ALA A 97 -20.80 -4.67 1.48
C ALA A 97 -19.94 -4.87 2.73
N LEU A 98 -20.55 -4.94 3.92
CA LEU A 98 -19.87 -5.23 5.18
C LEU A 98 -19.28 -6.64 5.16
N GLN A 99 -20.01 -7.62 4.65
CA GLN A 99 -19.54 -9.00 4.53
C GLN A 99 -18.31 -9.08 3.61
N ARG A 100 -18.40 -8.46 2.43
CA ARG A 100 -17.27 -8.40 1.50
C ARG A 100 -16.06 -7.65 2.09
N ASN A 101 -16.30 -6.64 2.93
CA ASN A 101 -15.22 -5.93 3.62
C ASN A 101 -14.48 -6.84 4.60
N ARG A 102 -15.21 -7.68 5.34
CA ARG A 102 -14.62 -8.69 6.24
C ARG A 102 -13.79 -9.71 5.47
N GLU A 103 -14.33 -10.25 4.38
CA GLU A 103 -13.62 -11.20 3.52
C GLU A 103 -12.31 -10.62 2.98
N LEU A 104 -12.36 -9.38 2.49
CA LEU A 104 -11.16 -8.69 2.01
C LEU A 104 -10.16 -8.40 3.13
N ALA A 105 -10.61 -8.11 4.35
CA ALA A 105 -9.73 -7.92 5.50
C ALA A 105 -9.02 -9.22 5.89
N ASP A 106 -9.74 -10.34 5.90
CA ASP A 106 -9.21 -11.67 6.17
C ASP A 106 -8.19 -12.10 5.11
N ASP A 107 -8.51 -11.86 3.83
CA ASP A 107 -7.59 -12.07 2.70
C ASP A 107 -6.33 -11.23 2.85
N ASN A 108 -6.46 -9.95 3.20
CA ASN A 108 -5.32 -9.07 3.41
C ASN A 108 -4.43 -9.58 4.54
N GLN A 109 -5.03 -10.03 5.65
CA GLN A 109 -4.29 -10.59 6.78
C GLN A 109 -3.57 -11.88 6.39
N ARG A 110 -4.23 -12.76 5.62
CA ARG A 110 -3.61 -14.00 5.10
C ARG A 110 -2.42 -13.69 4.21
N LEU A 111 -2.57 -12.78 3.25
CA LEU A 111 -1.49 -12.37 2.35
C LEU A 111 -0.33 -11.75 3.10
N ARG A 112 -0.59 -10.90 4.10
CA ARG A 112 0.45 -10.33 4.98
C ARG A 112 1.23 -11.39 5.74
N ARG A 113 0.54 -12.42 6.26
CA ARG A 113 1.21 -13.56 6.92
C ARG A 113 2.11 -14.31 5.94
N GLN A 114 1.63 -14.62 4.73
CA GLN A 114 2.42 -15.28 3.70
C GLN A 114 3.67 -14.47 3.33
N LEU A 115 3.52 -13.15 3.19
CA LEU A 115 4.63 -12.24 2.91
C LEU A 115 5.65 -12.23 4.07
N ALA A 116 5.17 -12.18 5.31
CA ALA A 116 6.04 -12.25 6.49
C ALA A 116 6.81 -13.58 6.56
N HIS A 117 6.18 -14.71 6.23
CA HIS A 117 6.85 -16.01 6.17
C HIS A 117 7.91 -16.05 5.07
N ALA A 118 7.56 -15.63 3.84
CA ALA A 118 8.50 -15.61 2.72
C ALA A 118 9.73 -14.72 3.00
N LEU A 119 9.51 -13.54 3.59
CA LEU A 119 10.61 -12.66 4.01
C LEU A 119 11.40 -13.21 5.20
N GLY A 120 10.75 -13.96 6.09
CA GLY A 120 11.41 -14.68 7.19
C GLY A 120 12.34 -15.78 6.69
N ASP A 121 11.91 -16.56 5.69
CA ASP A 121 12.74 -17.60 5.08
C ASP A 121 13.94 -17.02 4.31
N GLN A 122 13.77 -15.87 3.65
CA GLN A 122 14.88 -15.13 3.03
C GLN A 122 15.87 -14.53 4.04
N ARG A 123 15.44 -14.34 5.30
CA ARG A 123 16.29 -13.81 6.39
C ARG A 123 17.00 -14.89 7.19
N LYS A 124 16.70 -16.18 7.00
CA LYS A 124 17.49 -17.25 7.63
C LYS A 124 18.94 -17.09 7.17
N PRO A 125 19.90 -16.81 8.07
CA PRO A 125 21.30 -16.77 7.68
C PRO A 125 21.70 -18.15 7.17
N PRO A 126 22.60 -18.25 6.17
CA PRO A 126 23.07 -19.53 5.66
C PRO A 126 23.58 -20.36 6.84
N THR A 127 22.80 -21.36 7.22
CA THR A 127 23.14 -22.27 8.30
C THR A 127 24.10 -23.29 7.70
N GLY A 128 25.35 -23.27 8.13
CA GLY A 128 26.34 -24.29 7.79
C GLY A 128 27.39 -23.88 6.76
N HIS A 129 28.36 -23.08 7.19
CA HIS A 129 29.78 -23.39 6.90
C HIS A 129 30.48 -23.57 8.26
N ALA A 130 29.96 -24.53 9.03
CA ALA A 130 30.73 -25.10 10.13
C ALA A 130 31.69 -26.12 9.52
N ASP A 131 32.97 -25.74 9.54
CA ASP A 131 34.12 -26.62 9.73
C ASP A 131 34.41 -27.68 8.65
N SER A 132 35.31 -27.33 7.72
CA SER A 132 36.07 -28.30 6.91
C SER A 132 37.36 -27.63 6.43
N ARG A 133 38.22 -27.18 7.35
CA ARG A 133 39.62 -26.95 6.98
C ARG A 133 40.31 -28.31 6.96
N PRO A 134 40.91 -28.75 5.83
CA PRO A 134 41.67 -29.98 5.83
C PRO A 134 42.89 -29.78 6.74
N ARG A 135 43.01 -30.64 7.76
CA ARG A 135 44.26 -30.82 8.51
C ARG A 135 45.36 -31.08 7.48
N ARG A 136 46.29 -30.13 7.31
CA ARG A 136 47.53 -30.38 6.60
C ARG A 136 48.33 -31.37 7.44
N ASN A 137 48.46 -32.60 6.94
CA ASN A 137 49.43 -33.57 7.43
C ASN A 137 50.82 -32.96 7.29
N ILE A 138 51.40 -32.55 8.41
CA ILE A 138 52.83 -32.28 8.52
C ILE A 138 53.47 -33.65 8.77
N PRO A 139 54.36 -34.15 7.91
CA PRO A 139 55.07 -35.39 8.21
C PRO A 139 56.04 -35.15 9.37
N GLU A 140 55.92 -35.97 10.41
CA GLU A 140 56.90 -36.11 11.48
C GLU A 140 58.25 -36.53 10.89
N ASN A 141 59.25 -35.67 11.01
CA ASN A 141 60.64 -36.10 11.01
C ASN A 141 61.26 -35.67 12.35
N SER A 142 61.37 -36.65 13.24
CA SER A 142 62.14 -36.59 14.49
C SER A 142 63.65 -36.80 14.19
N PRO A 143 64.55 -36.83 15.19
CA PRO A 143 65.30 -35.67 15.69
C PRO A 143 66.82 -35.86 15.54
N THR A 144 67.59 -34.78 15.42
CA THR A 144 69.06 -34.87 15.60
C THR A 144 69.58 -33.77 16.52
N THR A 145 69.78 -34.18 17.76
CA THR A 145 70.82 -33.78 18.72
C THR A 145 72.05 -33.13 18.09
N ILE A 146 72.34 -31.87 18.47
CA ILE A 146 73.71 -31.41 18.77
C ILE A 146 73.62 -30.44 19.96
N GLY A 147 74.33 -30.82 21.03
CA GLY A 147 74.43 -30.13 22.31
C GLY A 147 75.43 -28.95 22.35
N PRO A 148 75.90 -28.56 23.55
CA PRO A 148 76.10 -27.15 23.91
C PRO A 148 77.55 -26.67 23.82
N CYS A 149 77.72 -25.36 23.61
CA CYS A 149 78.74 -24.47 24.19
C CYS A 149 78.19 -23.05 24.15
#